data_AF-A0A8H4EUI9-F1
#
_entry.id   AF-A0A8H4EUI9-F1
#
_cell.length_a   1.000
_cell.length_b   1.000
_cell.length_c   1.000
_cell.angle_alpha   90.00
_cell.angle_beta   90.00
_cell.angle_gamma   90.00
#
_symmetry.space_group_name_H-M   'P 1'
#
loop_
_entity.id
_entity.type
_entity.pdbx_description
1 polymer ?
#
loop_
_entity_poly.entity_id
_entity_poly.type
_entity_poly.pdbx_seq_one_letter_code
_entity_poly.pdbx_strand_id
1 'polypeptide(L)'
;MVQKFSRINGPGYVALEKPIIIYSKMSEVKEKEFELFFNNKENVNMSFYKVDTNIQLSLLYLKDQKNALWKKFSAIYPDGIKCTLFIA
;
A
#
# COMPACT_ATOMS: atom_id res chain seq x y z
N MET A 1 -11.19 35.26 28.67
CA MET A 1 -11.95 34.18 28.01
C MET A 1 -10.97 33.03 27.76
N VAL A 2 -11.09 31.89 28.46
CA VAL A 2 -10.12 30.79 28.37
C VAL A 2 -10.47 29.90 27.19
N GLN A 3 -9.57 29.82 26.21
CA GLN A 3 -9.70 29.00 25.02
C GLN A 3 -9.61 27.52 25.43
N LYS A 4 -10.73 26.79 25.37
CA LYS A 4 -10.77 25.35 25.67
C LYS A 4 -10.37 24.59 24.41
N PHE A 5 -9.13 24.12 24.34
CA PHE A 5 -8.72 23.15 23.34
C PHE A 5 -9.45 21.82 23.57
N SER A 6 -9.90 21.18 22.50
CA SER A 6 -10.40 19.80 22.57
C SER A 6 -9.26 18.91 23.07
N ARG A 7 -9.50 18.17 24.15
CA ARG A 7 -8.54 17.16 24.60
C ARG A 7 -8.57 16.02 23.58
N ILE A 8 -7.38 15.62 23.14
CA ILE A 8 -7.16 14.53 22.16
C ILE A 8 -7.82 13.22 22.65
N ASN A 9 -7.91 13.05 23.98
CA ASN A 9 -8.58 11.94 24.67
C ASN A 9 -9.61 12.46 25.68
N GLY A 10 -10.60 11.63 26.03
CA GLY A 10 -11.63 11.93 27.03
C GLY A 10 -11.08 12.27 28.43
N PRO A 11 -11.90 12.85 29.32
CA PRO A 11 -11.46 13.26 30.66
C PRO A 11 -10.89 12.06 31.45
N GLY A 12 -9.68 12.22 32.01
CA GLY A 12 -8.99 11.20 32.80
C GLY A 12 -7.93 10.39 32.05
N TYR A 13 -7.81 10.54 30.73
CA TYR A 13 -6.85 9.79 29.92
C TYR A 13 -5.63 10.64 29.54
N VAL A 14 -4.42 10.05 29.69
CA VAL A 14 -3.15 10.62 29.22
C VAL A 14 -3.14 10.61 27.68
N ALA A 15 -2.54 11.62 27.06
CA ALA A 15 -2.32 11.63 25.61
C ALA A 15 -1.39 10.46 25.24
N LEU A 16 -1.82 9.59 24.32
CA LEU A 16 -0.94 8.56 23.78
C LEU A 16 0.05 9.25 22.83
N GLU A 17 1.34 9.07 23.08
CA GLU A 17 2.36 9.51 22.14
C GLU A 17 2.30 8.62 20.90
N LYS A 18 1.94 9.22 19.76
CA LYS A 18 1.93 8.51 18.49
C LYS A 18 3.37 8.18 18.10
N PRO A 19 3.70 6.93 17.74
CA PRO A 19 5.04 6.60 17.25
C PRO A 19 5.33 7.37 15.96
N ILE A 20 6.56 7.87 15.84
CA ILE A 20 7.06 8.50 14.61
C ILE A 20 7.42 7.37 13.65
N ILE A 21 6.69 7.28 12.54
CA ILE A 21 6.94 6.27 11.49
C ILE A 21 7.92 6.87 10.49
N ILE A 22 9.08 6.22 10.31
CA ILE A 22 10.10 6.61 9.33
C ILE A 22 10.02 5.63 8.16
N TYR A 23 9.72 6.13 6.96
CA TYR A 23 9.67 5.31 5.75
C TYR A 23 11.03 5.36 5.04
N SER A 24 11.57 4.20 4.68
CA SER A 24 12.72 4.11 3.78
C SER A 24 12.23 3.95 2.34
N LYS A 25 12.91 4.60 1.39
CA LYS A 25 12.60 4.43 -0.04
C LYS A 25 13.16 3.08 -0.50
N MET A 26 12.39 2.36 -1.31
CA MET A 26 12.86 1.13 -1.94
C MET A 26 13.91 1.44 -3.02
N SER A 27 14.74 0.44 -3.35
CA SER A 27 15.65 0.55 -4.49
C SER A 27 14.87 0.58 -5.80
N GLU A 28 15.40 1.30 -6.77
CA GLU A 28 14.77 1.47 -8.09
C GLU A 28 14.54 0.13 -8.81
N VAL A 29 15.43 -0.85 -8.59
CA VAL A 29 15.29 -2.20 -9.15
C VAL A 29 14.01 -2.87 -8.63
N LYS A 30 13.78 -2.81 -7.31
CA LYS A 30 12.61 -3.43 -6.67
C LYS A 30 11.31 -2.76 -7.05
N GLU A 31 11.35 -1.44 -7.24
CA GLU A 31 10.22 -0.66 -7.74
C GLU A 31 9.85 -1.10 -9.17
N LYS A 32 10.83 -1.26 -10.06
CA LYS A 32 10.62 -1.75 -11.43
C LYS A 32 10.06 -3.18 -11.47
N GLU A 33 10.55 -4.08 -10.63
CA GLU A 33 10.02 -5.45 -10.52
C GLU A 33 8.54 -5.44 -10.11
N PHE A 34 8.18 -4.57 -9.17
CA PHE A 34 6.80 -4.40 -8.73
C PHE A 34 5.91 -3.87 -9.86
N GLU A 35 6.33 -2.80 -10.54
CA GLU A 35 5.60 -2.24 -11.68
C GLU A 35 5.40 -3.28 -12.80
N LEU A 36 6.46 -3.98 -13.20
CA LEU A 36 6.38 -5.03 -14.22
C LEU A 36 5.38 -6.13 -13.84
N PHE A 37 5.35 -6.51 -12.57
CA PHE A 37 4.42 -7.53 -12.09
C PHE A 37 2.95 -7.08 -12.16
N PHE A 38 2.64 -5.83 -11.77
CA PHE A 38 1.27 -5.31 -11.78
C PHE A 38 0.81 -4.76 -13.14
N ASN A 39 1.74 -4.54 -14.08
CA ASN A 39 1.40 -4.29 -15.47
C ASN A 39 1.05 -5.57 -16.25
N ASN A 40 1.37 -6.74 -15.69
CA ASN A 40 1.06 -8.01 -16.31
C ASN A 40 -0.44 -8.34 -16.22
N LYS A 41 -1.08 -8.50 -17.39
CA LYS A 41 -2.49 -8.88 -17.53
C LYS A 41 -2.83 -10.24 -16.91
N GLU A 42 -1.87 -11.10 -16.62
CA GLU A 42 -2.12 -12.35 -15.88
C GLU A 42 -2.39 -12.12 -14.40
N ASN A 43 -1.86 -11.05 -13.82
CA ASN A 43 -1.95 -10.77 -12.39
C ASN A 43 -3.03 -9.74 -12.08
N VAL A 44 -3.35 -8.89 -13.07
CA VAL A 44 -4.24 -7.74 -12.88
C VAL A 44 -5.19 -7.61 -14.07
N ASN A 45 -6.44 -7.28 -13.78
CA ASN A 45 -7.48 -6.99 -14.75
C ASN A 45 -7.75 -5.50 -14.78
N MET A 46 -7.85 -4.95 -15.99
CA MET A 46 -8.31 -3.58 -16.16
C MET A 46 -9.83 -3.55 -16.05
N SER A 47 -10.34 -2.65 -15.22
CA SER A 47 -11.77 -2.47 -15.08
C SER A 47 -12.29 -1.67 -16.27
N PHE A 48 -13.32 -2.19 -16.93
CA PHE A 48 -14.02 -1.49 -18.01
C PHE A 48 -15.06 -0.51 -17.45
N TYR A 49 -15.54 -0.72 -16.22
CA TYR A 49 -16.69 -0.02 -15.67
C TYR A 49 -16.34 1.13 -14.73
N LYS A 50 -15.16 1.10 -14.10
CA LYS A 50 -14.71 2.13 -13.18
C LYS A 50 -13.39 2.74 -13.65
N VAL A 51 -13.48 3.98 -14.07
CA VAL A 51 -12.33 4.83 -14.42
C VAL A 51 -12.17 5.83 -13.28
N ASP A 52 -10.93 6.09 -12.88
CA ASP A 52 -10.67 7.19 -11.96
C ASP A 52 -10.97 8.51 -12.70
N THR A 53 -12.01 9.22 -12.28
CA THR A 53 -12.46 10.46 -12.92
C THR A 53 -11.44 11.59 -12.86
N ASN A 54 -10.48 11.54 -11.94
CA ASN A 54 -9.45 12.58 -11.80
C ASN A 54 -8.24 12.31 -12.69
N ILE A 55 -7.91 11.03 -12.92
CA ILE A 55 -6.68 10.60 -13.59
C ILE A 55 -6.97 10.09 -15.01
N GLN A 56 -8.24 9.86 -15.34
CA GLN A 56 -8.70 9.29 -16.61
C GLN A 56 -8.04 7.93 -16.94
N LEU A 57 -7.59 7.22 -15.91
CA LEU A 57 -7.02 5.88 -16.02
C LEU A 57 -8.00 4.85 -15.47
N SER A 58 -8.08 3.73 -16.17
CA SER A 58 -8.90 2.60 -15.76
C SER A 58 -8.35 1.97 -14.49
N LEU A 59 -9.21 1.74 -13.49
CA LEU A 59 -8.81 1.08 -12.26
C LEU A 59 -8.33 -0.35 -12.57
N LEU A 60 -7.28 -0.78 -11.87
CA LEU A 60 -6.72 -2.12 -11.97
C LEU A 60 -7.17 -2.97 -10.77
N TYR A 61 -7.71 -4.15 -11.05
CA TYR A 61 -8.14 -5.12 -10.03
C TYR A 61 -7.24 -6.35 -10.03
N LEU A 62 -6.89 -6.82 -8.83
CA LEU A 62 -6.14 -8.06 -8.65
C LEU A 62 -6.96 -9.24 -9.17
N LYS A 63 -6.34 -10.11 -9.98
CA LYS A 63 -7.00 -11.31 -10.53
C LYS A 63 -7.17 -12.43 -9.52
N ASP A 64 -6.38 -12.42 -8.45
CA ASP A 64 -6.31 -13.50 -7.48
C ASP A 64 -6.17 -12.94 -6.06
N GLN A 65 -6.28 -13.82 -5.07
CA GLN A 65 -6.06 -13.50 -3.67
C GLN A 65 -4.66 -12.95 -3.45
N LYS A 66 -4.55 -11.97 -2.55
CA LYS A 66 -3.29 -11.29 -2.22
C LYS A 66 -2.16 -12.28 -1.92
N ASN A 67 -2.45 -13.35 -1.18
CA ASN A 67 -1.47 -14.36 -0.78
C ASN A 67 -0.94 -15.16 -1.98
N ALA A 68 -1.79 -15.49 -2.94
CA ALA A 68 -1.40 -16.21 -4.14
C ALA A 68 -0.51 -15.33 -5.04
N LEU A 69 -0.88 -14.05 -5.21
CA LEU A 69 -0.07 -13.10 -5.96
C LEU A 69 1.29 -12.84 -5.32
N TRP A 70 1.38 -12.75 -3.99
CA TRP A 70 2.67 -12.65 -3.31
C TRP A 70 3.55 -13.89 -3.47
N LYS A 71 2.96 -15.09 -3.43
CA LYS A 71 3.70 -16.33 -3.73
C LYS A 71 4.24 -16.32 -5.16
N LYS A 72 3.40 -15.94 -6.13
CA LYS A 72 3.80 -15.82 -7.55
C LYS A 72 4.90 -14.77 -7.72
N PHE A 73 4.76 -13.60 -7.11
CA PHE A 73 5.78 -12.54 -7.13
C PHE A 73 7.11 -13.02 -6.57
N SER A 74 7.09 -13.66 -5.40
CA SER A 74 8.30 -14.14 -4.71
C SER A 74 9.01 -15.25 -5.49
N ALA A 75 8.26 -16.03 -6.29
CA ALA A 75 8.82 -17.05 -7.16
C ALA A 75 9.51 -16.45 -8.41
N ILE A 76 8.99 -15.33 -8.94
CA ILE A 76 9.56 -14.64 -10.10
C ILE A 76 10.75 -13.77 -9.69
N TYR A 77 10.64 -13.09 -8.55
CA TYR A 77 11.64 -12.17 -8.01
C TYR A 77 12.04 -12.58 -6.59
N PRO A 78 12.92 -13.60 -6.43
CA PRO A 78 13.31 -14.11 -5.11
C PRO A 78 14.00 -13.06 -4.23
N ASP A 79 14.74 -12.14 -4.84
CA ASP A 79 15.41 -11.01 -4.16
C ASP A 79 14.58 -9.72 -4.14
N GLY A 80 13.36 -9.77 -4.67
CA GLY A 80 12.47 -8.64 -4.82
C GLY A 80 11.90 -8.11 -3.50
N ILE A 81 10.78 -7.42 -3.61
CA ILE A 81 10.07 -6.89 -2.45
C ILE A 81 9.41 -8.03 -1.67
N LYS A 82 9.68 -8.08 -0.36
CA LYS A 82 9.02 -9.02 0.55
C LYS A 82 7.77 -8.38 1.13
N CYS A 83 6.65 -9.11 1.13
CA CYS A 83 5.39 -8.65 1.71
C CYS A 83 5.53 -8.22 3.20
N THR A 84 6.49 -8.81 3.93
CA THR A 84 6.75 -8.49 5.35
C THR A 84 7.19 -7.05 5.57
N LEU A 85 7.77 -6.39 4.55
CA LEU A 85 8.20 -4.99 4.65
C LEU A 85 7.05 -4.00 4.81
N PHE A 86 5.83 -4.39 4.45
CA PHE A 86 4.63 -3.52 4.55
C PHE A 86 3.84 -3.72 5.85
N ILE A 87 4.15 -4.75 6.64
CA ILE A 87 3.44 -5.08 7.89
C ILE A 87 4.22 -4.60 9.12
N ALA A 88 5.46 -4.12 8.92
CA ALA A 88 6.34 -3.63 9.98
C ALA A 88 5.80 -2.38 10.69
#